data_AF-A0A0B8QI82-F1
#
_entry.id   AF-A0A0B8QI82-F1
#
_cell.length_a   1.000
_cell.length_b   1.000
_cell.length_c   1.000
_cell.angle_alpha   90.00
_cell.angle_beta   90.00
_cell.angle_gamma   90.00
#
_symmetry.space_group_name_H-M   'P 1'
#
loop_
_entity.id
_entity.type
_entity.pdbx_description
1 polymer ?
#
loop_
_entity_poly.entity_id
_entity_poly.type
_entity_poly.pdbx_seq_one_letter_code
_entity_poly.pdbx_strand_id
1 'polypeptide(L)'
;MNLPKFSSLYGRIFAIFWITVLAVLIAVIAIQKSDPRKSHSVSKESLVKINHLVHLVEKDLNKSKNVGARLKSLNVTRFGNKDFRLYLADSEGNVLSRERGFKRRALQAMASELADATEPSQKQFDHFMVAGPFPIELHGEPYSMYAALTANCHRHFYIES
;
A
#
# COMPACT_ATOMS: atom_id res chain seq x y z
N MET A 1 -24.52 -21.90 -44.19
CA MET A 1 -23.89 -20.62 -44.58
C MET A 1 -22.38 -20.83 -44.56
N ASN A 2 -21.76 -20.88 -45.74
CA ASN A 2 -20.35 -21.26 -45.89
C ASN A 2 -19.46 -20.05 -45.56
N LEU A 3 -18.68 -20.17 -44.49
CA LEU A 3 -17.65 -19.20 -44.13
C LEU A 3 -16.55 -19.23 -45.20
N PRO A 4 -16.17 -18.08 -45.81
CA PRO A 4 -15.15 -18.05 -46.83
C PRO A 4 -13.80 -18.43 -46.23
N LYS A 5 -13.17 -19.47 -46.77
CA LYS A 5 -11.83 -19.92 -46.38
C LYS A 5 -10.82 -18.88 -46.87
N PHE A 6 -10.36 -18.00 -45.98
CA PHE A 6 -9.18 -17.15 -46.20
C PHE A 6 -7.94 -18.05 -46.37
N SER A 7 -7.79 -18.59 -47.57
CA SER A 7 -6.72 -19.51 -47.97
C SER A 7 -5.70 -18.83 -48.87
N SER A 8 -5.60 -17.50 -48.83
CA SER A 8 -4.49 -16.81 -49.51
C SER A 8 -3.21 -17.04 -48.71
N LEU A 9 -2.20 -17.57 -49.39
CA LEU A 9 -0.85 -17.79 -48.85
C LEU A 9 -0.30 -16.51 -48.20
N TYR A 10 -0.61 -15.36 -48.81
CA TYR A 10 -0.29 -14.03 -48.33
C TYR A 10 -0.97 -13.67 -47.00
N GLY A 11 -2.24 -14.04 -46.82
CA GLY A 11 -2.98 -13.79 -45.57
C GLY A 11 -2.40 -14.53 -44.36
N ARG A 12 -1.84 -15.72 -44.56
CA ARG A 12 -1.17 -16.48 -43.49
C ARG A 12 0.13 -15.83 -43.06
N ILE A 13 0.96 -15.42 -44.02
CA ILE A 13 2.23 -14.73 -43.76
C ILE A 13 1.94 -13.39 -43.06
N PHE A 14 0.95 -12.64 -43.53
CA PHE A 14 0.49 -11.41 -42.90
C PHE A 14 0.02 -11.66 -41.46
N ALA A 15 -0.83 -12.66 -41.23
CA ALA A 15 -1.33 -12.98 -39.89
C ALA A 15 -0.19 -13.29 -38.90
N ILE A 16 0.76 -14.14 -39.29
CA ILE A 16 1.91 -14.48 -38.43
C ILE A 16 2.75 -13.24 -38.15
N PHE A 17 3.05 -12.44 -39.18
CA PHE A 17 3.83 -11.21 -39.02
C PHE A 17 3.17 -10.26 -38.02
N TRP A 18 1.89 -9.94 -38.19
CA TRP A 18 1.17 -9.04 -37.29
C TRP A 18 0.99 -9.61 -35.89
N ILE A 19 0.77 -10.93 -35.75
CA ILE A 19 0.71 -11.60 -34.45
C ILE A 19 2.05 -11.48 -33.72
N THR A 20 3.18 -11.66 -34.40
CA THR A 20 4.50 -11.54 -33.75
C THR A 20 4.78 -10.10 -33.31
N VAL A 21 4.43 -9.10 -34.13
CA VAL A 21 4.55 -7.68 -33.75
C VAL A 21 3.64 -7.36 -32.55
N LEU A 22 2.39 -7.83 -32.55
CA LEU A 22 1.46 -7.68 -31.44
C LEU A 22 2.00 -8.37 -30.17
N ALA A 23 2.52 -9.59 -30.29
CA ALA A 23 3.06 -10.35 -29.17
C ALA A 23 4.25 -9.64 -28.52
N VAL A 24 5.16 -9.07 -29.33
CA VAL A 24 6.26 -8.26 -28.84
C VAL A 24 5.74 -7.02 -28.11
N LEU A 25 4.75 -6.32 -28.67
CA LEU A 25 4.15 -5.14 -28.04
C LEU A 25 3.50 -5.49 -26.69
N ILE A 26 2.74 -6.58 -26.62
CA ILE A 26 2.15 -7.09 -25.37
C ILE A 26 3.25 -7.45 -24.37
N ALA A 27 4.32 -8.11 -24.79
CA ALA A 27 5.43 -8.49 -23.91
C ALA A 27 6.11 -7.24 -23.30
N VAL A 28 6.37 -6.21 -24.11
CA VAL A 28 6.96 -4.95 -23.62
C VAL A 28 6.05 -4.27 -22.61
N ILE A 29 4.74 -4.19 -22.90
CA ILE A 29 3.75 -3.59 -21.98
C ILE A 29 3.66 -4.42 -20.69
N ALA A 30 3.65 -5.75 -20.80
CA ALA A 30 3.61 -6.66 -19.66
C ALA A 30 4.81 -6.43 -18.74
N ILE A 31 6.02 -6.32 -19.29
CA ILE A 31 7.24 -6.01 -18.51
C ILE A 31 7.09 -4.67 -17.76
N GLN A 32 6.55 -3.63 -18.39
CA GLN A 32 6.39 -2.31 -17.76
C GLN A 32 5.23 -2.22 -16.75
N LYS A 33 4.18 -3.02 -16.92
CA LYS A 33 3.03 -3.09 -16.00
C LYS A 33 3.27 -4.04 -14.83
N SER A 34 4.14 -5.04 -14.99
CA SER A 34 4.49 -5.99 -13.93
C SER A 34 5.56 -5.48 -12.96
N ASP A 35 5.92 -4.19 -12.99
CA ASP A 35 6.79 -3.63 -11.95
C ASP A 35 5.98 -3.39 -10.65
N PRO A 36 6.19 -4.20 -9.59
CA PRO A 36 5.47 -4.09 -8.31
C PRO A 36 5.86 -2.82 -7.53
N ARG A 37 6.78 -2.00 -8.06
CA ARG A 37 7.23 -0.75 -7.45
C ARG A 37 6.27 0.43 -7.65
N LYS A 38 5.20 0.24 -8.43
CA LYS A 38 4.15 1.26 -8.61
C LYS A 38 3.25 1.27 -7.38
N SER A 39 3.08 2.44 -6.78
CA SER A 39 2.10 2.69 -5.72
C SER A 39 0.71 2.32 -6.22
N HIS A 40 0.19 1.18 -5.75
CA HIS A 40 -1.19 0.83 -6.02
C HIS A 40 -2.08 1.73 -5.16
N SER A 41 -2.98 2.48 -5.77
CA SER A 41 -4.05 3.18 -5.04
C SER A 41 -4.74 2.18 -4.11
N VAL A 42 -4.77 2.47 -2.81
CA VAL A 42 -5.42 1.62 -1.80
C VAL A 42 -6.83 1.27 -2.28
N SER A 43 -7.21 -0.01 -2.24
CA SER A 43 -8.61 -0.36 -2.54
C SER A 43 -9.52 0.39 -1.56
N LYS A 44 -10.59 1.00 -2.08
CA LYS A 44 -11.49 1.85 -1.26
C LYS A 44 -11.99 1.13 0.00
N GLU A 45 -12.20 -0.19 -0.07
CA GLU A 45 -12.60 -1.02 1.07
C GLU A 45 -11.51 -1.13 2.14
N SER A 46 -10.25 -1.28 1.73
CA SER A 46 -9.12 -1.31 2.68
C SER A 46 -8.91 0.05 3.34
N LEU A 47 -9.11 1.16 2.60
CA LEU A 47 -9.08 2.52 3.16
C LEU A 47 -10.13 2.70 4.25
N VAL A 48 -11.38 2.28 4.02
CA VAL A 48 -12.46 2.42 5.00
C VAL A 48 -12.14 1.66 6.28
N LYS A 49 -11.64 0.42 6.16
CA LYS A 49 -11.22 -0.39 7.32
C LYS A 49 -10.07 0.27 8.08
N ILE A 50 -9.06 0.79 7.38
CA ILE A 50 -7.92 1.47 8.01
C ILE A 50 -8.36 2.76 8.68
N ASN A 51 -9.15 3.60 8.02
CA ASN A 51 -9.70 4.85 8.59
C ASN A 51 -10.51 4.58 9.86
N HIS A 52 -11.36 3.55 9.86
CA HIS A 52 -12.11 3.18 11.05
C HIS A 52 -11.18 2.77 12.21
N LEU A 53 -10.13 1.99 11.92
CA LEU A 53 -9.13 1.63 12.93
C LEU A 53 -8.35 2.84 13.44
N VAL A 54 -7.95 3.75 12.56
CA VAL A 54 -7.25 4.99 12.92
C VAL A 54 -8.11 5.84 13.86
N HIS A 55 -9.39 6.04 13.54
CA HIS A 55 -10.29 6.83 14.36
C HIS A 55 -10.53 6.19 15.75
N LEU A 56 -10.59 4.86 15.84
CA LEU A 56 -10.66 4.15 17.13
C LEU A 56 -9.39 4.35 17.95
N VAL A 57 -8.23 4.31 17.29
CA VAL A 57 -6.92 4.48 17.93
C VAL A 57 -6.75 5.93 18.39
N GLU A 58 -7.17 6.91 17.60
CA GLU A 58 -7.16 8.33 17.95
C GLU A 58 -7.96 8.61 19.23
N LYS A 59 -9.19 8.09 19.32
CA LYS A 59 -10.02 8.22 20.53
C LYS A 59 -9.37 7.59 21.76
N ASP A 60 -8.71 6.43 21.59
CA ASP A 60 -7.99 5.75 22.67
C ASP A 60 -6.71 6.50 23.09
N LEU A 61 -6.02 7.13 22.14
CA LEU A 61 -4.79 7.89 22.37
C LEU A 61 -5.08 9.25 23.03
N ASN A 62 -6.13 9.95 22.62
CA ASN A 62 -6.55 11.22 23.22
C ASN A 62 -6.96 11.10 24.70
N LYS A 63 -7.39 9.90 25.13
CA LYS A 63 -7.67 9.63 26.55
C LYS A 63 -6.39 9.44 27.39
N SER A 64 -5.24 9.26 26.75
CA SER A 64 -3.99 8.91 27.42
C SER A 64 -2.98 10.07 27.43
N LYS A 65 -2.34 10.30 28.59
CA LYS A 65 -1.33 11.36 28.77
C LYS A 65 0.03 11.03 28.12
N ASN A 66 0.26 9.77 27.74
CA ASN A 66 1.51 9.26 27.16
C ASN A 66 1.23 8.52 25.83
N VAL A 67 1.18 9.28 24.73
CA VAL A 67 0.86 8.80 23.38
C VAL A 67 1.76 7.65 22.93
N GLY A 68 3.09 7.80 23.03
CA GLY A 68 4.03 6.78 22.54
C GLY A 68 3.98 5.45 23.30
N ALA A 69 3.82 5.50 24.63
CA ALA A 69 3.68 4.29 25.44
C ALA A 69 2.34 3.60 25.19
N ARG A 70 1.27 4.38 25.02
CA ARG A 70 -0.07 3.85 24.74
C ARG A 70 -0.15 3.23 23.34
N LEU A 71 0.40 3.88 22.32
CA LEU A 71 0.50 3.31 20.97
C LEU A 71 1.23 1.97 20.99
N LYS A 72 2.35 1.90 21.71
CA LYS A 72 3.11 0.64 21.84
C LYS A 72 2.27 -0.46 22.49
N SER A 73 1.54 -0.14 23.56
CA SER A 73 0.64 -1.11 24.21
C SER A 73 -0.51 -1.53 23.29
N LEU A 74 -1.08 -0.61 22.51
CA LEU A 74 -2.19 -0.89 21.61
C LEU A 74 -1.75 -1.79 20.45
N ASN A 75 -0.56 -1.54 19.90
CA ASN A 75 0.07 -2.42 18.91
C ASN A 75 0.27 -3.86 19.44
N VAL A 76 0.63 -4.03 20.71
CA VAL A 76 0.81 -5.36 21.31
C VAL A 76 -0.53 -6.02 21.65
N THR A 77 -1.48 -5.28 22.22
CA THR A 77 -2.74 -5.84 22.73
C THR A 77 -3.80 -6.02 21.65
N ARG A 78 -3.97 -5.06 20.74
CA ARG A 78 -5.01 -5.08 19.71
C ARG A 78 -4.54 -5.72 18.41
N PHE A 79 -3.26 -5.53 18.08
CA PHE A 79 -2.68 -5.96 16.81
C PHE A 79 -1.60 -7.02 16.98
N GLY A 80 -1.63 -7.81 18.06
CA GLY A 80 -0.56 -8.73 18.53
C GLY A 80 0.09 -9.68 17.50
N ASN A 81 -0.39 -9.75 16.26
CA ASN A 81 0.32 -10.31 15.13
C ASN A 81 1.44 -9.39 14.63
N LYS A 82 2.62 -9.96 14.34
CA LYS A 82 3.79 -9.24 13.82
C LYS A 82 3.55 -8.51 12.48
N ASP A 83 2.40 -8.75 11.87
CA ASP A 83 2.08 -8.38 10.52
C ASP A 83 1.33 -7.05 10.37
N PHE A 84 0.70 -6.48 11.41
CA PHE A 84 0.09 -5.15 11.36
C PHE A 84 0.65 -4.26 12.49
N ARG A 85 1.18 -3.09 12.15
CA ARG A 85 1.72 -2.13 13.12
C ARG A 85 1.36 -0.71 12.74
N LEU A 86 0.88 0.06 13.71
CA LEU A 86 0.66 1.49 13.57
C LEU A 86 1.89 2.27 14.01
N TYR A 87 2.23 3.27 13.21
CA TYR A 87 3.35 4.18 13.39
C TYR A 87 2.84 5.61 13.44
N LEU A 88 3.48 6.42 14.26
CA LEU A 88 3.22 7.85 14.37
C LEU A 88 4.43 8.59 13.82
N ALA A 89 4.19 9.57 12.99
CA ALA A 89 5.17 10.57 12.60
C ALA A 89 4.68 11.96 12.98
N ASP A 90 5.64 12.80 13.32
CA ASP A 90 5.41 14.24 13.51
C ASP A 90 5.11 14.91 12.16
N SER A 91 4.60 16.13 12.23
CA SER A 91 4.47 17.10 11.12
C SER A 91 5.77 17.28 10.33
N GLU A 92 6.93 17.07 10.95
CA GLU A 92 8.25 17.10 10.30
C GLU A 92 8.62 15.80 9.56
N GLY A 93 7.72 14.81 9.50
CA GLY A 93 8.00 13.49 8.89
C GLY A 93 8.91 12.60 9.75
N ASN A 94 9.18 13.00 11.00
CA ASN A 94 9.98 12.25 11.95
C ASN A 94 9.17 11.11 12.58
N VAL A 95 9.50 9.88 12.24
CA VAL A 95 8.83 8.68 12.76
C VAL A 95 9.20 8.47 14.25
N LEU A 96 8.23 8.60 15.15
CA LEU A 96 8.36 8.47 16.61
C LEU A 96 8.63 7.02 17.09
N SER A 97 8.71 6.06 16.16
CA SER A 97 8.85 4.64 16.47
C SER A 97 10.30 4.19 16.54
N ARG A 98 10.63 3.38 17.55
CA ARG A 98 11.97 2.80 17.78
C ARG A 98 12.33 1.62 16.88
N GLU A 99 11.63 1.42 15.76
CA GLU A 99 11.93 0.33 14.82
C GLU A 99 13.31 0.52 14.19
N ARG A 100 14.03 -0.58 13.98
CA ARG A 100 15.37 -0.58 13.38
C ARG A 100 15.36 -1.27 12.01
N GLY A 101 16.31 -0.91 11.15
CA GLY A 101 16.55 -1.58 9.87
C GLY A 101 15.62 -1.13 8.74
N PHE A 102 15.20 -2.08 7.91
CA PHE A 102 14.45 -1.85 6.66
C PHE A 102 13.11 -1.13 6.87
N LYS A 103 12.36 -1.49 7.92
CA LYS A 103 11.05 -0.87 8.23
C LYS A 103 11.15 0.63 8.47
N ARG A 104 12.19 1.07 9.21
CA ARG A 104 12.42 2.49 9.46
C ARG A 104 12.73 3.24 8.18
N ARG A 105 13.55 2.65 7.28
CA ARG A 105 13.88 3.26 5.98
C ARG A 105 12.65 3.37 5.08
N ALA A 106 11.81 2.34 5.04
CA ALA A 106 10.57 2.35 4.27
C ALA A 106 9.58 3.42 4.78
N LEU A 107 9.38 3.49 6.11
CA LEU A 107 8.53 4.51 6.72
C LEU A 107 9.07 5.92 6.48
N GLN A 108 10.38 6.12 6.62
CA GLN A 108 11.00 7.42 6.41
C GLN A 108 10.93 7.85 4.93
N ALA A 109 11.17 6.94 3.99
CA ALA A 109 11.02 7.21 2.57
C ALA A 109 9.57 7.58 2.22
N MET A 110 8.60 6.88 2.80
CA MET A 110 7.18 7.19 2.61
C MET A 110 6.77 8.51 3.25
N ALA A 111 7.25 8.81 4.46
CA ALA A 111 7.01 10.07 5.13
C ALA A 111 7.62 11.25 4.37
N SER A 112 8.80 11.09 3.77
CA SER A 112 9.39 12.11 2.89
C SER A 112 8.66 12.26 1.57
N GLU A 113 8.16 11.16 0.99
CA GLU A 113 7.41 11.17 -0.28
C GLU A 113 6.01 11.76 -0.14
N LEU A 114 5.37 11.58 1.02
CA LEU A 114 4.03 12.10 1.30
C LEU A 114 4.01 13.28 2.29
N ALA A 115 5.14 13.95 2.50
CA ALA A 115 5.22 15.13 3.36
C ALA A 115 4.22 16.23 2.94
N ASP A 116 4.04 16.40 1.62
CA ASP A 116 3.11 17.39 1.03
C ASP A 116 1.79 16.76 0.51
N ALA A 117 1.62 15.44 0.65
CA ALA A 117 0.47 14.73 0.10
C ALA A 117 -0.68 14.65 1.12
N THR A 118 -1.79 15.31 0.81
CA THR A 118 -3.01 15.32 1.64
C THR A 118 -3.82 14.02 1.53
N GLU A 119 -3.59 13.23 0.48
CA GLU A 119 -4.34 11.99 0.23
C GLU A 119 -3.61 10.75 0.72
N PRO A 120 -4.30 9.82 1.43
CA PRO A 120 -3.69 8.60 1.91
C PRO A 120 -3.38 7.66 0.75
N SER A 121 -2.12 7.26 0.63
CA SER A 121 -1.64 6.30 -0.36
C SER A 121 -1.07 5.06 0.32
N GLN A 122 -1.00 3.94 -0.41
CA GLN A 122 -0.22 2.78 0.02
C GLN A 122 0.93 2.53 -0.95
N LYS A 123 2.05 2.13 -0.37
CA LYS A 123 3.22 1.71 -1.13
C LYS A 123 3.75 0.41 -0.57
N GLN A 124 3.99 -0.53 -1.46
CA GLN A 124 4.61 -1.80 -1.12
C GLN A 124 6.14 -1.66 -1.25
N PHE A 125 6.82 -1.85 -0.13
CA PHE A 125 8.26 -1.95 -0.03
C PHE A 125 8.62 -3.43 0.15
N ASP A 126 8.78 -4.16 -0.95
CA ASP A 126 9.12 -5.59 -0.95
C ASP A 126 8.08 -6.42 -0.18
N HIS A 127 8.39 -6.86 1.04
CA HIS A 127 7.48 -7.60 1.94
C HIS A 127 6.80 -6.71 3.00
N PHE A 128 6.83 -5.39 2.83
CA PHE A 128 6.36 -4.42 3.80
C PHE A 128 5.53 -3.35 3.10
N MET A 129 4.21 -3.41 3.26
CA MET A 129 3.29 -2.40 2.76
C MET A 129 3.12 -1.31 3.82
N VAL A 130 3.20 -0.05 3.42
CA VAL A 130 2.94 1.10 4.28
C VAL A 130 1.78 1.88 3.66
N ALA A 131 0.84 2.32 4.49
CA ALA A 131 -0.30 3.13 4.12
C ALA A 131 -0.35 4.39 4.99
N GLY A 132 -0.60 5.54 4.38
CA GLY A 132 -0.68 6.84 5.03
C GLY A 132 -0.43 7.97 4.02
N PRO A 133 -0.35 9.23 4.47
CA PRO A 133 -0.54 9.71 5.83
C PRO A 133 -2.03 9.74 6.20
N PHE A 134 -2.34 9.34 7.43
CA PHE A 134 -3.64 9.56 8.04
C PHE A 134 -3.52 10.72 9.04
N PRO A 135 -4.10 11.89 8.77
CA PRO A 135 -4.04 13.02 9.68
C PRO A 135 -4.84 12.68 10.95
N ILE A 136 -4.22 12.88 12.11
CA ILE A 136 -4.84 12.69 13.42
C ILE A 136 -4.47 13.86 14.32
N GLU A 137 -5.39 14.27 15.20
CA GLU A 137 -5.14 15.33 16.17
C GLU A 137 -4.99 14.72 17.56
N LEU A 138 -3.79 14.85 18.13
CA LEU A 138 -3.50 14.35 19.47
C LEU A 138 -3.20 15.52 20.39
N HIS A 139 -4.05 15.72 21.40
CA HIS A 139 -3.90 16.81 22.39
C HIS A 139 -3.79 18.21 21.77
N GLY A 140 -4.40 18.43 20.61
CA GLY A 140 -4.39 19.72 19.89
C GLY A 140 -3.17 19.94 18.97
N GLU A 141 -2.28 18.95 18.86
CA GLU A 141 -1.15 18.97 17.94
C GLU A 141 -1.42 18.04 16.73
N PRO A 142 -1.11 18.47 15.49
CA PRO A 142 -1.34 17.68 14.29
C PRO A 142 -0.26 16.61 14.13
N TYR A 143 -0.66 15.34 14.04
CA TYR A 143 0.23 14.22 13.77
C TYR A 143 -0.20 13.44 12.53
N SER A 144 0.77 12.77 11.90
CA SER A 144 0.52 11.88 10.78
C SER A 144 0.67 10.43 11.23
N MET A 145 -0.40 9.63 11.12
CA MET A 145 -0.36 8.20 11.37
C MET A 145 -0.06 7.43 10.08
N TYR A 146 0.78 6.40 10.20
CA TYR A 146 1.11 5.47 9.14
C TYR A 146 0.81 4.05 9.61
N ALA A 147 0.01 3.31 8.84
CA ALA A 147 -0.21 1.89 9.08
C ALA A 147 0.79 1.10 8.25
N ALA A 148 1.43 0.09 8.84
CA ALA A 148 2.24 -0.84 8.07
C ALA A 148 1.81 -2.28 8.25
N LEU A 149 1.86 -2.99 7.13
CA LEU A 149 1.46 -4.36 6.94
C LEU A 149 2.65 -5.16 6.41
N THR A 150 3.02 -6.26 7.05
CA THR A 150 3.98 -7.21 6.47
C THR A 150 3.25 -8.18 5.54
N ALA A 151 3.86 -8.52 4.41
CA ALA A 151 3.25 -9.28 3.31
C ALA A 151 2.78 -10.69 3.69
N ASN A 152 3.18 -11.24 4.85
CA ASN A 152 2.58 -12.48 5.37
C ASN A 152 1.08 -12.35 5.67
N CYS A 153 0.56 -11.12 5.81
CA CYS A 153 -0.87 -10.84 5.97
C CYS A 153 -1.64 -10.79 4.63
N HIS A 154 -0.96 -10.81 3.47
CA HIS A 154 -1.62 -10.80 2.15
C HIS A 154 -2.52 -12.03 1.93
N ARG A 155 -2.34 -13.10 2.72
CA ARG A 155 -3.12 -14.34 2.59
C ARG A 155 -4.53 -14.28 3.19
N HIS A 156 -4.87 -13.26 3.96
CA HIS A 156 -6.15 -13.20 4.69
C HIS A 156 -7.10 -12.08 4.27
N PHE A 157 -6.69 -11.19 3.36
CA PHE A 157 -7.56 -10.10 2.87
C PHE A 157 -8.36 -10.46 1.61
N TYR A 158 -8.12 -11.63 1.02
CA TYR A 158 -8.84 -12.13 -0.17
C TYR A 158 -9.91 -13.19 0.14
N ILE A 159 -10.11 -13.56 1.41
CA ILE A 159 -11.12 -14.55 1.82
C ILE A 159 -12.21 -13.84 2.61
N GLU A 160 -12.96 -12.98 1.92
CA GLU A 160 -14.33 -12.57 2.24
C GLU A 160 -14.72 -11.54 1.17
N SER A 161 -15.01 -12.07 -0.01
CA SER A 161 -15.73 -11.41 -1.10
C SER A 161 -16.98 -12.22 -1.38
#